data_AF-A0A6V7JNN2-F1
#
_entry.id   AF-A0A6V7JNN2-F1
#
_cell.length_a   1.000
_cell.length_b   1.000
_cell.length_c   1.000
_cell.angle_alpha   90.00
_cell.angle_beta   90.00
_cell.angle_gamma   90.00
#
_symmetry.space_group_name_H-M   'P 1'
#
loop_
_entity.id
_entity.type
_entity.pdbx_description
1 polymer ?
#
loop_
_entity_poly.entity_id
_entity_poly.type
_entity_poly.pdbx_seq_one_letter_code
_entity_poly.pdbx_strand_id
1 'polypeptide(L)' 'SINSAFDALRGHVPTFPYEKRLSKIDTLRLAIAYIALLTEVLKVKNVDPLTYIEMCLRGEMSSERAEWNTS' A
#
# COMPACT_ATOMS: atom_id res chain seq x y z
N SER A 1 17.13 15.05 9.23
CA SER A 1 16.62 16.14 8.36
C SER A 1 15.38 15.65 7.62
N ILE A 2 14.67 16.51 6.88
CA ILE A 2 13.51 16.09 6.08
C ILE A 2 13.86 14.98 5.08
N ASN A 3 15.05 15.02 4.48
CA ASN A 3 15.48 14.00 3.52
C ASN A 3 15.69 12.64 4.21
N SER A 4 16.28 12.62 5.42
CA SER A 4 16.41 11.40 6.21
C SER A 4 15.06 10.78 6.58
N ALA A 5 14.05 11.60 6.89
CA ALA A 5 12.69 11.13 7.17
C ALA A 5 12.04 10.50 5.94
N PHE A 6 12.23 11.09 4.76
CA PHE A 6 11.78 10.49 3.50
C PHE A 6 12.49 9.16 3.21
N ASP A 7 13.78 9.02 3.54
CA ASP A 7 14.51 7.77 3.35
C ASP A 7 14.06 6.67 4.31
N ALA A 8 13.78 7.03 5.57
CA ALA A 8 13.13 6.12 6.51
C ALA A 8 11.75 5.68 6.00
N LEU A 9 10.93 6.62 5.51
CA LEU A 9 9.61 6.31 4.96
C LEU A 9 9.68 5.37 3.76
N ARG A 10 10.62 5.58 2.83
CA ARG A 10 10.83 4.67 1.69
C ARG A 10 11.15 3.23 2.12
N GLY A 11 11.80 3.05 3.27
CA GLY A 11 12.06 1.72 3.83
C GLY A 11 10.82 1.00 4.35
N HIS A 12 9.71 1.71 4.57
CA HIS A 12 8.44 1.14 5.05
C HIS A 12 7.40 0.93 3.95
N VAL A 13 7.60 1.55 2.80
CA VAL A 13 6.67 1.48 1.67
C VAL A 13 7.08 0.30 0.77
N PRO A 14 6.15 -0.53 0.29
CA PRO A 14 6.47 -1.64 -0.59
C PRO A 14 7.02 -1.14 -1.93
N THR A 15 8.22 -1.59 -2.29
CA THR A 15 8.86 -1.31 -3.60
C THR A 15 9.55 -2.56 -4.12
N PHE A 16 9.70 -2.68 -5.43
CA PHE A 16 10.49 -3.79 -5.98
C PHE A 16 11.99 -3.60 -5.66
N PRO A 17 12.75 -4.69 -5.41
CA PRO A 17 14.18 -4.62 -5.05
C PRO A 17 15.08 -3.85 -6.02
N TYR A 18 14.62 -3.62 -7.26
CA TYR A 18 15.36 -2.96 -8.33
C TYR A 18 14.69 -1.68 -8.83
N GLU A 19 13.65 -1.22 -8.13
CA GLU A 19 12.89 -0.05 -8.54
C GLU A 19 13.69 1.23 -8.30
N LYS A 20 13.51 2.22 -9.19
CA LYS A 20 14.14 3.53 -8.99
C LYS A 20 13.65 4.13 -7.68
N ARG A 21 14.54 4.85 -6.98
CA ARG A 21 14.17 5.60 -5.77
C ARG A 21 12.96 6.50 -6.04
N LEU A 22 11.88 6.27 -5.31
CA LEU A 22 10.64 7.04 -5.45
C LEU A 22 10.87 8.54 -5.22
N SER A 23 10.19 9.37 -6.00
CA SER A 23 10.16 10.81 -5.77
C SER A 23 9.49 11.11 -4.41
N LYS A 24 9.63 12.34 -3.89
CA LYS A 24 8.97 12.73 -2.62
C LYS A 24 7.45 12.58 -2.71
N ILE A 25 6.85 12.99 -3.83
CA ILE A 25 5.40 12.89 -4.03
C ILE A 25 4.95 11.45 -4.17
N ASP A 26 5.69 10.62 -4.91
CA ASP A 26 5.33 9.20 -5.08
C ASP A 26 5.50 8.43 -3.77
N THR A 27 6.52 8.76 -2.98
CA THR A 27 6.70 8.19 -1.63
C THR A 27 5.49 8.48 -0.74
N LEU A 28 4.96 9.71 -0.76
CA LEU A 28 3.78 10.07 0.04
C LEU A 28 2.51 9.39 -0.48
N ARG A 29 2.28 9.38 -1.80
CA ARG A 29 1.13 8.72 -2.42
C ARG A 29 1.09 7.24 -2.07
N LEU A 30 2.23 6.56 -2.22
CA LEU A 30 2.32 5.14 -1.97
C LEU A 30 2.23 4.81 -0.47
N ALA A 31 2.77 5.66 0.41
CA ALA A 31 2.58 5.51 1.85
C ALA A 31 1.10 5.62 2.27
N ILE A 32 0.37 6.62 1.74
CA ILE A 32 -1.07 6.80 2.02
C ILE A 32 -1.85 5.57 1.55
N ALA A 33 -1.61 5.13 0.31
CA ALA A 33 -2.25 3.95 -0.23
C ALA A 33 -1.94 2.69 0.57
N TYR A 34 -0.69 2.50 0.99
CA TYR A 34 -0.30 1.33 1.76
C TYR A 34 -0.96 1.31 3.15
N ILE A 35 -1.08 2.46 3.82
CA ILE A 35 -1.82 2.56 5.07
C ILE A 35 -3.30 2.20 4.86
N ALA A 36 -3.94 2.69 3.80
CA ALA A 36 -5.32 2.36 3.48
C ALA A 36 -5.52 0.85 3.28
N LEU A 37 -4.64 0.22 2.49
CA LEU A 37 -4.67 -1.24 2.25
C LEU A 37 -4.51 -2.02 3.55
N LEU A 38 -3.49 -1.74 4.34
CA LEU A 38 -3.25 -2.44 5.61
C LEU A 38 -4.41 -2.23 6.58
N THR A 39 -5.03 -1.05 6.59
CA THR A 39 -6.21 -0.77 7.42
C THR A 39 -7.41 -1.61 7.00
N GLU A 40 -7.64 -1.80 5.69
CA GLU A 40 -8.69 -2.68 5.19
C GLU A 40 -8.43 -4.15 5.55
N VAL A 41 -7.21 -4.63 5.33
CA VAL A 41 -6.79 -5.99 5.70
C VAL A 41 -7.04 -6.26 7.18
N LEU A 42 -6.73 -5.30 8.05
CA LEU A 42 -6.96 -5.43 9.51
C LEU A 42 -8.43 -5.37 9.91
N LYS A 43 -9.30 -4.73 9.12
CA LYS A 43 -10.75 -4.65 9.39
C LYS A 43 -11.46 -5.98 9.10
N VAL A 44 -10.96 -6.76 8.15
CA VAL A 44 -11.55 -8.06 7.81
C VAL A 44 -11.18 -9.09 8.87
N LYS A 45 -12.19 -9.52 9.65
CA LYS A 45 -12.02 -10.57 10.66
C LYS A 45 -12.18 -11.95 10.04
N ASN A 46 -11.32 -12.89 10.42
CA ASN A 46 -11.37 -14.31 10.03
C ASN A 46 -11.05 -14.62 8.56
N VAL A 47 -10.40 -13.72 7.85
CA VAL A 47 -9.80 -14.00 6.53
C VAL A 47 -8.31 -13.76 6.67
N ASP A 48 -7.50 -14.71 6.20
CA ASP A 48 -6.06 -14.53 6.15
C ASP A 48 -5.71 -13.34 5.22
N PRO A 49 -4.75 -12.47 5.58
CA PRO A 49 -4.38 -11.31 4.77
C PRO A 49 -4.05 -11.64 3.31
N LEU A 50 -3.38 -12.77 3.03
CA LEU A 50 -3.05 -13.16 1.67
C LEU A 50 -4.30 -13.57 0.91
N THR A 51 -5.21 -14.31 1.55
CA THR A 51 -6.51 -14.66 0.97
C THR A 51 -7.33 -13.40 0.66
N TYR A 52 -7.37 -12.42 1.56
CA TYR A 52 -8.07 -11.15 1.32
C TYR A 52 -7.52 -10.43 0.08
N ILE A 53 -6.20 -10.31 -0.02
CA ILE A 53 -5.54 -9.66 -1.16
C ILE A 53 -5.81 -10.45 -2.45
N GLU A 54 -5.76 -11.77 -2.42
CA GLU A 54 -6.05 -12.62 -3.58
C GLU A 54 -7.50 -12.43 -4.07
N MET A 55 -8.47 -12.36 -3.16
CA MET A 55 -9.87 -12.08 -3.49
C MET A 55 -10.05 -10.68 -4.10
N CYS A 56 -9.35 -9.66 -3.58
CA CYS A 56 -9.32 -8.32 -4.19
C CYS A 56 -8.79 -8.37 -5.63
N LEU A 57 -7.67 -9.07 -5.86
CA LEU A 57 -7.05 -9.18 -7.18
C LEU A 57 -7.93 -9.93 -8.19
N ARG A 58 -8.73 -10.89 -7.71
CA ARG A 58 -9.71 -11.62 -8.53
C ARG A 58 -10.97 -10.82 -8.84
N GLY A 59 -11.14 -9.62 -8.25
CA GLY A 59 -12.33 -8.79 -8.43
C GLY A 59 -13.57 -9.34 -7.72
N GLU A 60 -13.39 -10.27 -6.78
CA GLU A 60 -14.49 -10.90 -6.03
C GLU A 60 -15.06 -9.98 -4.93
N MET A 61 -14.41 -8.85 -4.70
CA MET A 61 -14.76 -7.89 -3.65
C MET A 61 -15.08 -6.53 -4.29
N SER A 62 -16.30 -6.04 -4.06
CA SER A 62 -16.76 -4.74 -4.57
C SER A 62 -16.01 -3.61 -3.87
N SER A 63 -14.85 -3.26 -4.42
CA SER A 63 -14.08 -2.11 -4.00
C SER A 63 -14.26 -1.01 -5.03
N GLU A 64 -15.49 -0.52 -5.21
CA GLU A 64 -15.80 0.61 -6.11
C GLU A 64 -14.99 1.88 -5.80
N ARG A 65 -14.33 1.93 -4.63
CA ARG A 65 -13.28 2.89 -4.27
C ARG A 65 -12.24 2.24 -3.36
N ALA A 66 -11.34 1.44 -3.93
CA ALA A 66 -10.11 1.09 -3.23
C ALA A 66 -9.30 2.38 -2.99
N GLU A 67 -9.30 2.90 -1.76
CA GLU A 67 -8.53 4.11 -1.42
C GLU A 67 -7.02 3.90 -1.57
N TRP A 68 -6.59 2.64 -1.63
CA TRP A 68 -5.23 2.21 -1.91
C TRP A 68 -4.88 2.12 -3.40
N ASN A 69 -5.81 2.37 -4.33
CA ASN A 69 -5.49 2.40 -5.75
C ASN A 69 -4.74 3.69 -6.09
N THR A 70 -3.49 3.55 -6.53
CA THR A 70 -2.61 4.66 -6.90
C THR A 70 -2.57 4.95 -8.41
N SER A 71 -3.35 4.22 -9.20
CA SER A 71 -3.41 4.37 -10.68
C SER A 71 -4.41 5.43 -11.12
#